data_AF-A0A3D5G592-F1
#
_entry.id   AF-A0A3D5G592-F1
#
_cell.length_a   1.000
_cell.length_b   1.000
_cell.length_c   1.000
_cell.angle_alpha   90.00
_cell.angle_beta   90.00
_cell.angle_gamma   90.00
#
_symmetry.space_group_name_H-M   'P 1'
#
loop_
_entity.id
_entity.type
_entity.pdbx_description
1 polymer ?
#
loop_
_entity_poly.entity_id
_entity_poly.type
_entity_poly.pdbx_seq_one_letter_code
_entity_poly.pdbx_strand_id
1 'polypeptide(L)' 'NCRAIQGGPDDILGDVSRLVALYGGNSEDWYKMTSIQAFTINGASVQIHWFENAQFLQQVELKFKRQYPKIAPKNL' A
#
# COMPACT_ATOMS: atom_id res chain seq x y z
N ASN A 1 3.91 -11.66 -0.77
CA ASN A 1 2.66 -11.72 0.02
C ASN A 1 2.31 -10.32 0.51
N CYS A 2 1.17 -9.81 0.07
CA CYS A 2 0.60 -8.50 0.36
C CYS A 2 -0.59 -8.63 1.33
N ARG A 3 -1.01 -7.53 1.94
CA ARG A 3 -2.18 -7.49 2.83
C ARG A 3 -3.06 -6.30 2.47
N ALA A 4 -4.35 -6.55 2.29
CA ALA A 4 -5.36 -5.49 2.24
C ALA A 4 -5.52 -4.86 3.63
N ILE A 5 -5.49 -3.52 3.68
CA ILE A 5 -5.67 -2.75 4.91
C ILE A 5 -6.98 -1.95 4.92
N GLN A 6 -7.60 -1.74 3.76
CA GLN A 6 -8.89 -1.10 3.57
C GLN A 6 -9.41 -1.44 2.16
N GLY A 7 -10.71 -1.30 1.92
CA GLY A 7 -11.32 -1.49 0.60
C GLY A 7 -12.04 -2.83 0.49
N GLY A 8 -12.71 -3.02 -0.64
CA GLY A 8 -13.58 -4.16 -0.87
C GLY A 8 -15.07 -3.84 -0.77
N PRO A 9 -15.93 -4.85 -0.98
CA PRO A 9 -17.38 -4.69 -0.97
C PRO A 9 -17.94 -4.29 0.41
N ASP A 10 -17.30 -4.72 1.50
CA ASP A 10 -17.79 -4.51 2.87
C ASP A 10 -17.26 -3.22 3.53
N ASP A 11 -16.20 -2.62 2.99
CA ASP A 11 -15.56 -1.41 3.52
C ASP A 11 -15.02 -0.57 2.36
N ILE A 12 -15.90 0.22 1.76
CA ILE A 12 -15.57 1.04 0.59
C ILE A 12 -14.44 2.02 0.93
N LEU A 13 -13.39 1.98 0.11
CA LEU A 13 -12.24 2.84 0.25
C LEU A 13 -12.63 4.33 0.08
N GLY A 14 -12.18 5.21 0.98
CA GLY A 14 -12.50 6.64 0.89
C GLY A 14 -12.01 7.32 -0.41
N ASP A 15 -10.90 6.84 -0.97
CA ASP A 15 -10.32 7.34 -2.23
C ASP A 15 -11.00 6.76 -3.48
N VAL A 16 -12.01 5.91 -3.34
CA VAL A 16 -12.51 5.07 -4.44
C VAL A 16 -13.06 5.86 -5.61
N SER A 17 -13.79 6.96 -5.37
CA SER A 17 -14.38 7.75 -6.45
C SER A 17 -13.30 8.33 -7.38
N ARG A 18 -12.15 8.71 -6.82
CA ARG A 18 -11.00 9.20 -7.58
C ARG A 18 -10.32 8.07 -8.35
N LEU A 19 -10.18 6.89 -7.75
CA LEU A 19 -9.58 5.73 -8.39
C LEU A 19 -10.42 5.26 -9.58
N VAL A 20 -11.74 5.17 -9.42
CA VAL A 20 -12.66 4.85 -10.51
C VAL A 20 -12.59 5.89 -11.63
N ALA A 21 -12.52 7.18 -11.29
CA ALA A 21 -12.43 8.25 -12.30
C ALA A 21 -11.12 8.23 -13.10
N LEU A 22 -9.99 7.87 -12.47
CA LEU A 22 -8.66 7.89 -13.11
C LEU A 22 -8.30 6.56 -13.79
N TYR A 23 -8.71 5.44 -13.19
CA TYR A 23 -8.24 4.10 -13.56
C TYR A 23 -9.38 3.15 -13.95
N GLY A 24 -10.65 3.52 -13.72
CA GLY A 24 -11.82 2.70 -14.04
C GLY A 24 -12.13 1.63 -12.98
N GLY A 25 -12.95 0.65 -13.38
CA GLY A 25 -13.40 -0.45 -12.52
C GLY A 25 -14.52 -0.08 -11.56
N ASN A 26 -14.99 -1.07 -10.78
CA ASN A 26 -16.01 -0.85 -9.77
C ASN A 26 -15.39 -0.44 -8.44
N SER A 27 -16.16 0.29 -7.64
CA SER A 27 -15.69 0.76 -6.34
C SER A 27 -15.37 -0.37 -5.36
N GLU A 28 -16.14 -1.45 -5.41
CA GLU A 28 -15.97 -2.62 -4.54
C GLU A 28 -14.71 -3.45 -4.85
N ASP A 29 -14.11 -3.26 -6.03
CA ASP A 29 -12.91 -3.99 -6.45
C ASP A 29 -11.61 -3.29 -6.01
N TRP A 30 -11.70 -2.08 -5.46
CA TRP A 30 -10.54 -1.29 -5.07
C TRP A 30 -10.14 -1.54 -3.62
N TYR A 31 -8.87 -1.91 -3.45
CA TYR A 31 -8.24 -2.18 -2.17
C TYR A 31 -7.04 -1.26 -1.95
N LYS A 32 -6.84 -0.84 -0.71
CA LYS A 32 -5.58 -0.27 -0.25
C LYS A 32 -4.73 -1.39 0.31
N MET A 33 -3.54 -1.56 -0.25
CA MET A 33 -2.65 -2.69 0.04
C MET A 33 -1.38 -2.22 0.74
N THR A 34 -0.77 -3.15 1.48
CA THR A 34 0.57 -3.00 2.05
C THR A 34 1.38 -4.28 1.87
N SER A 35 2.71 -4.16 1.79
CA SER A 35 3.61 -5.32 1.79
C SER A 35 3.65 -5.96 3.19
N ILE A 36 3.49 -7.30 3.29
CA ILE A 36 3.48 -7.99 4.59
C ILE A 36 4.82 -7.84 5.32
N GLN A 37 5.92 -7.92 4.56
CA GLN A 37 7.26 -7.78 5.11
C GLN A 37 7.78 -6.40 4.79
N ALA A 38 8.37 -5.76 5.80
CA ALA A 38 9.23 -4.62 5.58
C ALA A 38 10.64 -5.13 5.28
N PHE A 39 11.32 -4.53 4.31
CA PHE A 39 12.69 -4.89 3.95
C PHE A 39 13.65 -3.76 4.34
N THR A 40 14.85 -4.13 4.79
CA THR A 40 15.85 -3.14 5.20
C THR A 40 16.65 -2.67 4.00
N ILE A 41 16.59 -1.36 3.69
CA ILE A 41 17.45 -0.71 2.70
C ILE A 41 18.20 0.43 3.38
N ASN A 42 19.53 0.40 3.33
CA ASN A 42 20.39 1.44 3.91
C ASN A 42 20.04 1.75 5.38
N GLY A 43 19.77 0.71 6.17
CA GLY A 43 19.39 0.84 7.59
C GLY A 43 17.94 1.31 7.84
N ALA A 44 17.14 1.58 6.81
CA ALA A 44 15.73 1.91 6.92
C ALA A 44 14.85 0.68 6.68
N SER A 45 13.83 0.48 7.53
CA SER A 45 12.73 -0.45 7.26
C SER A 45 11.81 0.16 6.20
N VAL A 46 11.59 -0.55 5.09
CA VAL A 46 10.80 -0.06 3.95
C VAL A 46 9.55 -0.93 3.80
N GLN A 47 8.38 -0.29 3.80
CA GLN A 47 7.10 -0.88 3.43
C GLN A 47 6.57 -0.24 2.16
N ILE A 48 5.86 -1.01 1.35
CA ILE A 48 5.22 -0.51 0.13
C ILE A 48 3.72 -0.44 0.37
N HIS A 49 3.10 0.66 -0.04
CA HIS A 49 1.66 0.86 -0.04
C HIS A 49 1.20 1.16 -1.46
N TRP A 50 0.07 0.61 -1.88
CA TRP A 50 -0.51 0.86 -3.21
C TRP A 50 -2.02 0.72 -3.18
N PHE A 51 -2.67 1.11 -4.27
CA PHE A 51 -4.05 0.74 -4.54
C PHE A 51 -4.08 -0.40 -5.55
N GLU A 52 -4.93 -1.38 -5.32
CA GLU A 52 -5.09 -2.56 -6.18
C GLU A 52 -6.55 -2.71 -6.59
N ASN A 53 -6.78 -2.87 -7.89
CA ASN A 53 -8.07 -3.31 -8.40
C ASN A 53 -8.01 -4.84 -8.56
N ALA A 54 -8.81 -5.56 -7.76
CA ALA A 54 -8.78 -7.03 -7.74
C ALA A 54 -9.36 -7.66 -9.02
N GLN A 55 -10.29 -6.97 -9.69
CA GLN A 55 -10.88 -7.44 -10.94
C GLN A 55 -9.85 -7.47 -12.07
N PHE A 56 -9.00 -6.43 -12.16
CA PHE A 56 -8.02 -6.29 -13.24
C PHE A 56 -6.58 -6.68 -12.84
N LEU A 57 -6.37 -7.06 -11.58
CA LEU A 57 -5.05 -7.27 -10.99
C LEU A 57 -4.11 -6.07 -11.20
N GLN A 58 -4.70 -4.87 -11.24
CA GLN A 58 -3.98 -3.63 -11.54
C GLN A 58 -3.49 -2.99 -10.24
N GLN A 59 -2.21 -2.63 -10.18
CA GLN A 59 -1.62 -1.90 -9.07
C GLN A 59 -1.27 -0.47 -9.49
N VAL A 60 -1.71 0.52 -8.72
CA VAL A 60 -1.50 1.95 -9.01
C VAL A 60 -0.98 2.68 -7.77
N GLU A 61 -0.29 3.80 -8.02
CA GLU A 61 0.22 4.70 -6.97
C GLU A 61 1.07 4.03 -5.89
N LEU A 62 2.03 3.19 -6.30
CA LEU A 62 2.96 2.56 -5.38
C LEU A 62 3.80 3.62 -4.63
N LYS A 63 3.78 3.57 -3.30
CA LYS A 63 4.50 4.49 -2.40
C LYS A 63 5.37 3.71 -1.43
N PHE A 64 6.64 4.09 -1.36
CA PHE A 64 7.61 3.54 -0.42
C PHE A 64 7.59 4.34 0.88
N LYS A 65 7.20 3.68 1.97
CA LYS A 65 7.28 4.24 3.31
C LYS A 65 8.57 3.75 3.97
N ARG A 66 9.51 4.68 4.19
CA ARG A 66 10.77 4.40 4.89
C ARG A 66 10.64 4.79 6.35
N GLN A 67 11.10 3.92 7.24
CA GLN A 67 11.18 4.17 8.67
C GLN A 67 12.60 3.85 9.14
N TYR A 68 13.29 4.87 9.65
CA TYR A 68 14.59 4.70 10.27
C TYR A 68 14.41 4.31 11.75
N PRO A 69 15.21 3.36 12.26
CA PRO A 69 15.21 3.06 13.68
C PRO A 69 15.61 4.33 14.46
N LYS A 70 14.91 4.60 15.57
CA LYS A 70 15.17 5.78 16.43
C LYS A 70 16.50 5.71 17.20
N ILE A 71 17.18 4.58 17.16
CA ILE A 71 18.43 4.36 17.91
C ILE A 71 19.59 4.74 16.99
N ALA A 72 20.29 5.83 17.33
CA ALA A 72 21.56 6.16 16.70
C ALA A 72 22.54 4.98 16.90
N PRO A 73 23.35 4.60 15.89
CA PRO A 73 24.36 3.57 16.08
C PRO A 73 25.23 3.98 17.29
N LYS A 74 25.28 3.13 18.32
CA LYS A 74 26.29 3.25 19.36
C LYS A 74 27.62 3.00 18.66
N ASN A 75 28.43 4.04 18.52
CA ASN A 75 29.83 3.87 18.13
C ASN A 75 30.45 2.89 19.12
N LEU A 76 30.91 1.74 18.60
CA LEU A 76 31.78 0.81 19.30
C LEU A 76 33.21 1.34 19.28
#